data_AF-C3YIN9-F1
#
_entry.id   AF-C3YIN9-F1
#
_cell.length_a   1.000
_cell.length_b   1.000
_cell.length_c   1.000
_cell.angle_alpha   90.00
_cell.angle_beta   90.00
_cell.angle_gamma   90.00
#
_symmetry.space_group_name_H-M   'P 1'
#
loop_
_entity.id
_entity.type
_entity.pdbx_description
1 polymer ?
#
loop_
_entity_poly.entity_id
_entity_poly.type
_entity_poly.pdbx_seq_one_letter_code
_entity_poly.pdbx_strand_id
1 'polypeptide(L)'
;MKKTVALLCVTLVAVWGCQPPDCDRKDCGTCGNACCSLSFHLDGVTSQAAYNKIMMNLKNGGADGRYSYSGGDDLRPYNISASFILQGVHMTLVHHYNDTLNFVLTDDMKPSIHPLGTTLHAFSISQIAGAYCDDGQNYKNLVGFVKALRNACCSLTFHFDGVTSESAYNKITTSLQNGGADKWYRYIGGVDMRTYNSTASFILQGVHTTLVYHYNDTLNFVLTDDMKPSIHPLDTTLHAFSISQIAGAYCDDGQNYKNLVGLIKGLSK
;
A
#
# COMPACT_ATOMS: atom_id res chain seq x y z
N MET A 1 24.10 -61.92 10.62
CA MET A 1 23.24 -60.84 10.09
C MET A 1 23.56 -59.56 10.86
N LYS A 2 24.28 -58.61 10.25
CA LYS A 2 24.64 -57.32 10.88
C LYS A 2 23.56 -56.29 10.52
N LYS A 3 22.90 -55.69 11.51
CA LYS A 3 21.93 -54.61 11.32
C LYS A 3 22.66 -53.26 11.43
N THR A 4 22.70 -52.53 10.33
CA THR A 4 23.24 -51.16 10.26
C THR A 4 22.13 -50.19 10.66
N VAL A 5 22.31 -49.46 11.76
CA VAL A 5 21.42 -48.37 12.15
C VAL A 5 22.02 -47.07 11.61
N ALA A 6 21.38 -46.48 10.59
CA ALA A 6 21.75 -45.19 10.06
C ALA A 6 21.12 -44.08 10.92
N LEU A 7 21.95 -43.32 11.62
CA LEU A 7 21.55 -42.16 12.41
C LEU A 7 21.41 -40.95 11.47
N LEU A 8 20.18 -40.51 11.24
CA LEU A 8 19.87 -39.33 10.44
C LEU A 8 20.03 -38.07 11.33
N CYS A 9 21.16 -37.36 11.21
CA CYS A 9 21.34 -36.06 11.85
C CYS A 9 20.63 -34.98 11.03
N VAL A 10 19.46 -34.54 11.49
CA VAL A 10 18.76 -33.35 10.96
C VAL A 10 19.37 -32.12 11.63
N THR A 11 20.24 -31.40 10.92
CA THR A 11 20.74 -30.09 11.36
C THR A 11 19.69 -29.02 11.09
N LEU A 12 18.96 -28.59 12.12
CA LEU A 12 18.16 -27.37 12.07
C LEU A 12 19.12 -26.16 12.06
N VAL A 13 19.30 -25.53 10.90
CA VAL A 13 19.94 -24.23 10.81
C VAL A 13 18.90 -23.19 11.21
N ALA A 14 18.96 -22.73 12.46
CA ALA A 14 18.17 -21.59 12.91
C ALA A 14 18.72 -20.33 12.24
N VAL A 15 18.10 -19.92 11.12
CA VAL A 15 18.38 -18.62 10.52
C VAL A 15 17.73 -17.58 11.42
N TRP A 16 18.51 -16.97 12.30
CA TRP A 16 18.13 -15.75 13.03
C TRP A 16 18.15 -14.58 12.04
N GLY A 17 17.16 -14.53 11.14
CA GLY A 17 16.85 -13.29 10.44
C GLY A 17 16.42 -12.27 11.49
N CYS A 18 16.92 -11.03 11.41
CA CYS A 18 16.57 -9.95 12.33
C CYS A 18 15.05 -9.88 12.51
N GLN A 19 14.55 -10.37 13.65
CA GLN A 19 13.21 -10.08 14.12
C GLN A 19 13.30 -8.76 14.88
N PRO A 20 12.60 -7.70 14.47
CA PRO A 20 11.63 -7.56 13.37
C PRO A 20 12.25 -7.14 12.00
N PRO A 21 11.52 -7.31 10.88
CA PRO A 21 11.99 -6.90 9.54
C PRO A 21 12.32 -5.40 9.48
N ASP A 22 13.23 -5.04 8.56
CA ASP A 22 13.72 -3.67 8.32
C ASP A 22 14.53 -3.05 9.48
N CYS A 23 15.14 -3.85 10.37
CA CYS A 23 16.04 -3.38 11.45
C CYS A 23 17.54 -3.52 11.13
N ASP A 24 17.90 -3.94 9.93
CA ASP A 24 19.30 -4.18 9.51
C ASP A 24 20.05 -2.88 9.14
N ARG A 25 19.33 -1.75 9.03
CA ARG A 25 19.89 -0.44 8.65
C ARG A 25 20.05 0.47 9.86
N LYS A 26 21.03 0.14 10.69
CA LYS A 26 21.40 0.94 11.86
C LYS A 26 22.07 2.24 11.42
N ASP A 27 21.69 3.35 12.03
CA ASP A 27 22.43 4.60 11.97
C ASP A 27 22.97 4.91 13.37
N CYS A 28 24.27 5.16 13.44
CA CYS A 28 24.99 5.43 14.66
C CYS A 28 25.53 6.86 14.62
N GLY A 29 24.66 7.84 14.87
CA GLY A 29 25.04 9.22 15.13
C GLY A 29 25.33 10.10 13.93
N THR A 30 24.80 9.79 12.75
CA THR A 30 24.97 10.64 11.55
C THR A 30 24.46 12.08 11.76
N CYS A 31 23.50 12.29 12.67
CA CYS A 31 22.99 13.61 13.04
C CYS A 31 23.24 13.99 14.52
N GLY A 32 24.23 13.35 15.18
CA GLY A 32 24.50 13.55 16.62
C GLY A 32 23.57 12.78 17.56
N ASN A 33 22.57 12.08 17.01
CA ASN A 33 21.76 11.05 17.67
C ASN A 33 21.44 9.94 16.65
N ALA A 34 20.79 8.85 17.07
CA ALA A 34 20.24 7.88 16.14
C ALA A 34 19.11 8.52 15.33
N CYS A 35 19.23 8.47 14.01
CA CYS A 35 18.28 9.04 13.08
C CYS A 35 18.28 8.29 11.75
N CYS A 36 17.37 8.64 10.85
CA CYS A 36 17.36 8.12 9.49
C CYS A 36 16.76 9.16 8.55
N SER A 37 17.32 9.29 7.36
CA SER A 37 16.79 10.12 6.28
C SER A 37 16.53 9.24 5.05
N LEU A 38 15.32 9.31 4.50
CA LEU A 38 14.90 8.57 3.33
C LEU A 38 14.17 9.49 2.35
N SER A 39 14.27 9.18 1.06
CA SER A 39 13.49 9.84 0.02
C SER A 39 12.68 8.79 -0.73
N PHE A 40 11.40 9.06 -0.94
CA PHE A 40 10.46 8.18 -1.60
C PHE A 40 9.83 8.91 -2.77
N HIS A 41 9.83 8.29 -3.94
CA HIS A 41 9.09 8.79 -5.08
C HIS A 41 7.68 8.18 -5.08
N LEU A 42 6.67 9.04 -5.21
CA LEU A 42 5.25 8.71 -5.18
C LEU A 42 4.66 8.95 -6.58
N ASP A 43 4.79 7.94 -7.45
CA ASP A 43 4.30 7.99 -8.83
C ASP A 43 2.79 8.26 -8.90
N GLY A 44 2.38 9.22 -9.74
CA GLY A 44 0.96 9.51 -9.98
C GLY A 44 0.23 10.13 -8.79
N VAL A 45 0.95 10.55 -7.74
CA VAL A 45 0.38 11.23 -6.56
C VAL A 45 0.85 12.67 -6.55
N THR A 46 -0.09 13.61 -6.45
CA THR A 46 0.23 15.04 -6.29
C THR A 46 0.67 15.35 -4.86
N SER A 47 1.45 16.42 -4.66
CA SER A 47 1.96 16.77 -3.33
C SER A 47 0.82 17.05 -2.34
N GLN A 48 -0.27 17.67 -2.78
CA GLN A 48 -1.45 17.90 -1.96
C GLN A 48 -2.13 16.59 -1.52
N ALA A 49 -2.24 15.61 -2.42
CA ALA A 49 -2.83 14.31 -2.10
C ALA A 49 -1.92 13.52 -1.14
N ALA A 50 -0.61 13.56 -1.36
CA ALA A 50 0.38 12.98 -0.46
C ALA A 50 0.32 13.63 0.94
N TYR A 51 0.27 14.96 1.01
CA TYR A 51 0.14 15.72 2.26
C TYR A 51 -1.08 15.27 3.06
N ASN A 52 -2.26 15.25 2.43
CA ASN A 52 -3.50 14.84 3.08
C ASN A 52 -3.42 13.39 3.57
N LYS A 53 -2.84 12.48 2.79
CA LYS A 53 -2.67 11.07 3.18
C LYS A 53 -1.73 10.91 4.37
N ILE A 54 -0.58 11.59 4.37
CA ILE A 54 0.40 11.56 5.46
C ILE A 54 -0.20 12.13 6.73
N MET A 55 -0.83 13.31 6.65
CA MET A 55 -1.51 13.94 7.79
C MET A 55 -2.56 13.01 8.39
N MET A 56 -3.43 12.41 7.57
CA MET A 56 -4.46 11.50 8.05
C MET A 56 -3.88 10.22 8.65
N ASN A 57 -2.83 9.65 8.04
CA ASN A 57 -2.14 8.47 8.58
C ASN A 57 -1.58 8.77 9.99
N LEU A 58 -0.90 9.91 10.18
CA LEU A 58 -0.39 10.36 11.47
C LEU A 58 -1.52 10.60 12.49
N LYS A 59 -2.63 11.22 12.09
CA LYS A 59 -3.80 11.46 12.98
C LYS A 59 -4.48 10.18 13.42
N ASN A 60 -4.46 9.14 12.57
CA ASN A 60 -5.13 7.87 12.83
C ASN A 60 -4.24 6.85 13.57
N GLY A 61 -3.06 7.25 14.05
CA GLY A 61 -2.16 6.31 14.72
C GLY A 61 -1.22 5.55 13.80
N GLY A 62 -1.33 5.72 12.47
CA GLY A 62 -0.63 4.92 11.47
C GLY A 62 -0.89 3.41 11.57
N ALA A 63 -0.10 2.60 10.86
CA ALA A 63 -0.37 1.16 10.72
C ALA A 63 -0.22 0.35 12.02
N ASP A 64 0.48 0.88 13.02
CA ASP A 64 0.71 0.21 14.29
C ASP A 64 0.10 0.95 15.49
N GLY A 65 -0.75 1.95 15.24
CA GLY A 65 -1.42 2.76 16.26
C GLY A 65 -0.51 3.67 17.08
N ARG A 66 0.78 3.78 16.74
CA ARG A 66 1.79 4.50 17.54
C ARG A 66 2.34 5.75 16.87
N TYR A 67 1.75 6.18 15.77
CA TYR A 67 2.05 7.48 15.16
C TYR A 67 1.12 8.57 15.71
N SER A 68 1.58 9.82 15.71
CA SER A 68 0.76 10.97 16.07
C SER A 68 1.13 12.18 15.23
N TYR A 69 0.14 13.01 14.93
CA TYR A 69 0.32 14.24 14.15
C TYR A 69 0.69 15.40 15.07
N SER A 70 1.77 16.12 14.74
CA SER A 70 2.24 17.27 15.51
C SER A 70 1.98 18.60 14.81
N GLY A 71 1.97 18.63 13.48
CA GLY A 71 1.71 19.85 12.72
C GLY A 71 2.13 19.73 11.25
N GLY A 72 1.86 20.78 10.47
CA GLY A 72 2.20 20.85 9.07
C GLY A 72 1.72 22.15 8.43
N ASP A 73 2.28 22.51 7.28
CA ASP A 73 2.00 23.76 6.59
C ASP A 73 2.09 23.62 5.06
N ASP A 74 1.39 24.51 4.35
CA ASP A 74 1.44 24.66 2.90
C ASP A 74 2.52 25.69 2.55
N LEU A 75 3.58 25.23 1.89
CA LEU A 75 4.75 26.03 1.60
C LEU A 75 4.70 26.68 0.21
N ARG A 76 3.74 26.30 -0.63
CA ARG A 76 3.59 26.83 -2.00
C ARG A 76 3.44 28.36 -2.06
N PRO A 77 2.74 29.04 -1.11
CA PRO A 77 2.64 30.50 -1.13
C PRO A 77 3.99 31.23 -1.00
N TYR A 78 5.03 30.57 -0.48
CA TYR A 78 6.35 31.17 -0.26
C TYR A 78 7.30 31.04 -1.46
N ASN A 79 6.87 30.42 -2.57
CA ASN A 79 7.66 30.24 -3.79
C ASN A 79 9.03 29.57 -3.54
N ILE A 80 9.04 28.52 -2.74
CA ILE A 80 10.20 27.66 -2.49
C ILE A 80 10.01 26.27 -3.14
N SER A 81 11.07 25.46 -3.19
CA SER A 81 11.02 24.14 -3.85
C SER A 81 10.12 23.13 -3.14
N ALA A 82 9.87 23.30 -1.85
CA ALA A 82 8.98 22.46 -1.06
C ALA A 82 7.52 22.91 -1.23
N SER A 83 6.63 21.95 -1.48
CA SER A 83 5.19 22.19 -1.56
C SER A 83 4.55 22.12 -0.18
N PHE A 84 4.93 21.14 0.65
CA PHE A 84 4.41 21.00 2.01
C PHE A 84 5.48 20.51 2.99
N ILE A 85 5.25 20.80 4.26
CA ILE A 85 5.99 20.24 5.39
C ILE A 85 5.02 19.67 6.42
N LEU A 86 5.35 18.54 7.03
CA LEU A 86 4.60 17.95 8.14
C LEU A 86 5.54 17.39 9.19
N GLN A 87 5.05 17.31 10.42
CA GLN A 87 5.73 16.67 11.53
C GLN A 87 4.78 15.72 12.27
N GLY A 88 5.33 14.61 12.73
CA GLY A 88 4.67 13.68 13.63
C GLY A 88 5.64 13.08 14.65
N VAL A 89 5.11 12.19 15.47
CA VAL A 89 5.89 11.41 16.45
C VAL A 89 5.50 9.94 16.32
N HIS A 90 6.48 9.05 16.37
CA HIS A 90 6.26 7.61 16.56
C HIS A 90 6.69 7.19 17.95
N MET A 91 5.88 6.36 18.61
CA MET A 91 6.21 5.78 19.91
C MET A 91 6.68 4.32 19.73
N THR A 92 7.88 4.01 20.22
CA THR A 92 8.42 2.65 20.16
C THR A 92 7.60 1.67 21.01
N LEU A 93 7.60 0.40 20.61
CA LEU A 93 6.70 -0.61 21.19
C LEU A 93 7.09 -0.99 22.62
N VAL A 94 8.39 -1.22 22.85
CA VAL A 94 8.88 -1.85 24.08
C VAL A 94 9.15 -0.81 25.17
N HIS A 95 9.84 0.27 24.81
CA HIS A 95 10.31 1.25 25.77
C HIS A 95 9.56 2.59 25.71
N HIS A 96 8.58 2.71 24.81
CA HIS A 96 7.74 3.90 24.65
C HIS A 96 8.52 5.21 24.46
N TYR A 97 9.70 5.10 23.86
CA TYR A 97 10.46 6.26 23.39
C TYR A 97 9.77 6.92 22.22
N ASN A 98 9.84 8.25 22.19
CA ASN A 98 9.32 9.05 21.10
C ASN A 98 10.42 9.35 20.08
N ASP A 99 10.11 9.09 18.82
CA ASP A 99 10.93 9.45 17.68
C ASP A 99 10.20 10.54 16.89
N THR A 100 10.85 11.68 16.64
CA THR A 100 10.26 12.76 15.85
C THR A 100 10.40 12.44 14.37
N LEU A 101 9.30 12.54 13.65
CA LEU A 101 9.20 12.34 12.21
C LEU A 101 9.01 13.69 11.52
N ASN A 102 9.85 14.02 10.56
CA ASN A 102 9.72 15.22 9.73
C ASN A 102 9.55 14.79 8.28
N PHE A 103 8.60 15.41 7.58
CA PHE A 103 8.26 15.10 6.20
C PHE A 103 8.26 16.38 5.38
N VAL A 104 8.87 16.34 4.20
CA VAL A 104 8.82 17.41 3.20
C VAL A 104 8.38 16.80 1.88
N LEU A 105 7.41 17.44 1.23
CA LEU A 105 6.90 17.03 -0.07
C LEU A 105 7.31 18.05 -1.13
N THR A 106 7.81 17.55 -2.25
CA THR A 106 8.19 18.35 -3.42
C THR A 106 7.46 17.82 -4.65
N ASP A 107 6.85 18.70 -5.44
CA ASP A 107 6.26 18.30 -6.72
C ASP A 107 7.36 18.00 -7.74
N ASP A 108 7.25 16.89 -8.46
CA ASP A 108 8.21 16.56 -9.51
C ASP A 108 7.90 17.40 -10.76
N MET A 109 8.62 18.52 -10.91
CA MET A 109 8.40 19.52 -11.96
C MET A 109 8.80 19.06 -13.39
N LYS A 110 8.81 17.77 -13.72
CA LYS A 110 9.09 17.29 -15.11
C LYS A 110 7.82 16.73 -15.75
N PRO A 111 7.02 17.56 -16.45
CA PRO A 111 5.72 17.17 -17.00
C PRO A 111 5.83 16.40 -18.33
N SER A 112 7.04 16.12 -18.82
CA SER A 112 7.20 15.75 -20.22
C SER A 112 7.07 14.25 -20.52
N ILE A 113 7.15 13.35 -19.54
CA ILE A 113 7.23 11.89 -19.84
C ILE A 113 6.48 10.99 -18.83
N HIS A 114 6.22 11.44 -17.59
CA HIS A 114 5.57 10.63 -16.56
C HIS A 114 4.37 11.37 -15.93
N PRO A 115 3.33 10.65 -15.46
CA PRO A 115 2.26 11.25 -14.70
C PRO A 115 2.84 12.00 -13.49
N LEU A 116 2.24 13.14 -13.15
CA LEU A 116 2.62 14.00 -12.02
C LEU A 116 3.05 13.15 -10.80
N GLY A 117 4.31 13.28 -10.40
CA GLY A 117 4.89 12.60 -9.24
C GLY A 117 5.12 13.56 -8.08
N THR A 118 5.28 13.00 -6.89
CA THR A 118 5.74 13.74 -5.72
C THR A 118 6.91 13.01 -5.10
N THR A 119 7.94 13.75 -4.72
CA THR A 119 9.01 13.22 -3.88
C THR A 119 8.73 13.56 -2.40
N LEU A 120 8.71 12.53 -1.56
CA LEU A 120 8.62 12.62 -0.10
C LEU A 120 10.02 12.45 0.49
N HIS A 121 10.56 13.51 1.08
CA HIS A 121 11.72 13.44 1.95
C HIS A 121 11.24 13.23 3.39
N ALA A 122 11.69 12.16 4.02
CA ALA A 122 11.28 11.78 5.36
C ALA A 122 12.50 11.63 6.26
N PHE A 123 12.41 12.14 7.48
CA PHE A 123 13.46 12.07 8.48
C PHE A 123 12.88 11.62 9.81
N SER A 124 13.56 10.71 10.50
CA SER A 124 13.19 10.23 11.83
C SER A 124 14.39 10.41 12.75
N ILE A 125 14.18 10.89 13.98
CA ILE A 125 15.22 11.05 14.98
C ILE A 125 14.72 10.68 16.37
N SER A 126 15.54 9.92 17.10
CA SER A 126 15.27 9.55 18.49
C SER A 126 15.29 10.77 19.40
N GLN A 127 14.32 10.91 20.31
CA GLN A 127 14.31 11.98 21.32
C GLN A 127 14.95 11.56 22.66
N ILE A 128 15.84 10.57 22.61
CA ILE A 128 16.57 10.07 23.78
C ILE A 128 17.96 10.71 23.78
N ALA A 129 18.31 11.40 24.86
CA ALA A 129 19.65 11.95 25.01
C ALA A 129 20.70 10.81 25.05
N GLY A 130 21.69 10.88 24.17
CA GLY A 130 22.77 9.90 24.11
C GLY A 130 22.42 8.59 23.39
N ALA A 131 21.26 8.49 22.74
CA ALA A 131 20.92 7.35 21.90
C ALA A 131 21.66 7.40 20.56
N TYR A 132 22.98 7.22 20.60
CA TYR A 132 23.85 7.30 19.43
C TYR A 132 23.44 6.29 18.33
N CYS A 133 22.96 5.10 18.72
CA CYS A 133 22.39 4.08 17.82
C CYS A 133 21.03 3.61 18.37
N ASP A 134 20.16 3.10 17.49
CA ASP A 134 18.80 2.64 17.82
C ASP A 134 18.43 1.28 17.20
N ASP A 135 19.42 0.51 16.75
CA ASP A 135 19.21 -0.75 16.04
C ASP A 135 18.27 -0.65 14.82
N GLY A 136 18.28 0.50 14.13
CA GLY A 136 17.53 0.71 12.90
C GLY A 136 16.05 1.08 13.13
N GLN A 137 15.67 1.41 14.36
CA GLN A 137 14.31 1.77 14.71
C GLN A 137 13.80 2.97 13.88
N ASN A 138 14.59 4.02 13.69
CA ASN A 138 14.26 5.20 12.90
C ASN A 138 14.02 4.85 11.41
N TYR A 139 14.85 3.96 10.83
CA TYR A 139 14.62 3.46 9.47
C TYR A 139 13.29 2.70 9.38
N LYS A 140 13.06 1.80 10.33
CA LYS A 140 11.82 1.00 10.41
C LYS A 140 10.59 1.88 10.57
N ASN A 141 10.64 2.94 11.37
CA ASN A 141 9.53 3.89 11.53
C ASN A 141 9.16 4.50 10.17
N LEU A 142 10.13 4.99 9.41
CA LEU A 142 9.88 5.61 8.10
C LEU A 142 9.37 4.60 7.06
N VAL A 143 10.00 3.44 6.96
CA VAL A 143 9.61 2.41 5.99
C VAL A 143 8.25 1.83 6.33
N GLY A 144 7.98 1.52 7.60
CA GLY A 144 6.68 1.06 8.07
C GLY A 144 5.58 2.08 7.77
N PHE A 145 5.84 3.36 8.03
CA PHE A 145 4.93 4.45 7.71
C PHE A 145 4.61 4.53 6.22
N VAL A 146 5.63 4.56 5.34
CA VAL A 146 5.40 4.69 3.89
C VAL A 146 4.76 3.44 3.28
N LYS A 147 5.10 2.24 3.77
CA LYS A 147 4.41 0.99 3.39
C LYS A 147 2.91 1.11 3.68
N ALA A 148 2.52 1.69 4.81
CA ALA A 148 1.13 1.94 5.15
C ALA A 148 0.44 2.93 4.19
N LEU A 149 1.14 3.97 3.74
CA LEU A 149 0.61 4.94 2.77
C LEU A 149 0.31 4.30 1.40
N ARG A 150 1.16 3.37 0.96
CA ARG A 150 0.95 2.61 -0.29
C ARG A 150 -0.23 1.65 -0.21
N ASN A 151 -0.55 1.15 0.98
CA ASN A 151 -1.65 0.21 1.20
C ASN A 151 -2.99 0.91 1.51
N ALA A 152 -3.01 2.24 1.64
CA ALA A 152 -4.19 3.01 2.06
C ALA A 152 -5.29 3.19 0.99
N CYS A 153 -5.04 2.80 -0.26
CA CYS A 153 -6.07 2.35 -1.20
C CYS A 153 -5.53 1.04 -1.78
N CYS A 154 -6.20 -0.09 -1.54
CA CYS A 154 -5.82 -1.35 -2.15
C CYS A 154 -6.19 -1.30 -3.63
N SER A 155 -5.34 -0.70 -4.46
CA SER A 155 -5.39 -0.85 -5.91
C SER A 155 -4.53 -2.05 -6.27
N LEU A 156 -5.12 -3.02 -6.95
CA LEU A 156 -4.43 -4.20 -7.47
C LEU A 156 -4.54 -4.18 -8.98
N THR A 157 -3.39 -4.34 -9.64
CA THR A 157 -3.33 -4.58 -11.07
C THR A 157 -3.06 -6.06 -11.30
N PHE A 158 -3.92 -6.71 -12.07
CA PHE A 158 -3.76 -8.10 -12.51
C PHE A 158 -3.62 -8.13 -14.02
N HIS A 159 -2.67 -8.90 -14.53
CA HIS A 159 -2.55 -9.21 -15.94
C HIS A 159 -3.05 -10.65 -16.14
N PHE A 160 -3.98 -10.83 -17.09
CA PHE A 160 -4.51 -12.13 -17.45
C PHE A 160 -4.07 -12.50 -18.86
N ASP A 161 -3.10 -13.40 -18.94
CA ASP A 161 -2.59 -13.90 -20.22
C ASP A 161 -3.65 -14.78 -20.91
N GLY A 162 -3.96 -14.45 -22.17
CA GLY A 162 -4.93 -15.20 -22.98
C GLY A 162 -6.39 -15.12 -22.49
N VAL A 163 -6.72 -14.15 -21.66
CA VAL A 163 -8.10 -13.87 -21.24
C VAL A 163 -8.52 -12.52 -21.83
N THR A 164 -9.64 -12.51 -22.56
CA THR A 164 -10.22 -11.26 -23.10
C THR A 164 -10.93 -10.47 -22.01
N SER A 165 -11.06 -9.15 -22.21
CA SER A 165 -11.72 -8.28 -21.22
C SER A 165 -13.18 -8.68 -21.01
N GLU A 166 -13.84 -9.18 -22.05
CA GLU A 166 -15.21 -9.68 -21.99
C GLU A 166 -15.33 -10.98 -21.17
N SER A 167 -14.37 -11.90 -21.31
CA SER A 167 -14.29 -13.10 -20.48
C SER A 167 -14.04 -12.75 -19.01
N ALA A 168 -13.10 -11.83 -18.75
CA ALA A 168 -12.83 -11.32 -17.41
C ALA A 168 -14.06 -10.62 -16.80
N TYR A 169 -14.74 -9.77 -17.57
CA TYR A 169 -15.97 -9.07 -17.18
C TYR A 169 -17.06 -10.07 -16.75
N ASN A 170 -17.31 -11.10 -17.58
CA ASN A 170 -18.32 -12.11 -17.31
C ASN A 170 -17.99 -12.93 -16.05
N LYS A 171 -16.71 -13.31 -15.86
CA LYS A 171 -16.27 -14.02 -14.66
C LYS A 171 -16.41 -13.18 -13.40
N ILE A 172 -15.99 -11.90 -13.41
CA ILE A 172 -16.11 -11.02 -12.24
C ILE A 172 -17.59 -10.79 -11.92
N THR A 173 -18.42 -10.47 -12.92
CA THR A 173 -19.86 -10.29 -12.75
C THR A 173 -20.52 -11.52 -12.14
N THR A 174 -20.24 -12.71 -12.69
CA THR A 174 -20.76 -13.99 -12.18
C THR A 174 -20.31 -14.24 -10.75
N SER A 175 -19.03 -13.97 -10.43
CA SER A 175 -18.51 -14.11 -9.08
C SER A 175 -19.24 -13.19 -8.10
N LEU A 176 -19.39 -11.90 -8.44
CA LEU A 176 -20.12 -10.92 -7.62
C LEU A 176 -21.61 -11.28 -7.43
N GLN A 177 -22.27 -11.80 -8.47
CA GLN A 177 -23.68 -12.23 -8.41
C GLN A 177 -23.86 -13.48 -7.54
N ASN A 178 -22.90 -14.41 -7.54
CA ASN A 178 -22.94 -15.64 -6.76
C ASN A 178 -22.45 -15.46 -5.31
N GLY A 179 -22.17 -14.23 -4.90
CA GLY A 179 -21.65 -13.89 -3.59
C GLY A 179 -20.16 -14.20 -3.41
N GLY A 180 -19.41 -14.42 -4.49
CA GLY A 180 -18.01 -14.82 -4.44
C GLY A 180 -17.77 -16.13 -3.69
N ALA A 181 -16.54 -16.35 -3.25
CA ALA A 181 -16.16 -17.57 -2.53
C ALA A 181 -16.72 -17.64 -1.11
N ASP A 182 -16.95 -16.49 -0.47
CA ASP A 182 -17.38 -16.39 0.94
C ASP A 182 -18.89 -16.13 1.11
N LYS A 183 -19.63 -15.84 0.02
CA LYS A 183 -21.06 -15.46 0.00
C LYS A 183 -21.37 -14.03 0.42
N TRP A 184 -20.37 -13.15 0.51
CA TRP A 184 -20.53 -11.77 0.98
C TRP A 184 -20.33 -10.70 -0.10
N TYR A 185 -20.18 -11.09 -1.35
CA TYR A 185 -20.13 -10.13 -2.47
C TYR A 185 -21.53 -9.85 -3.03
N ARG A 186 -21.73 -8.66 -3.59
CA ARG A 186 -22.93 -8.28 -4.31
C ARG A 186 -22.58 -7.45 -5.54
N TYR A 187 -23.13 -7.83 -6.68
CA TYR A 187 -23.01 -7.05 -7.91
C TYR A 187 -23.87 -5.78 -7.83
N ILE A 188 -23.31 -4.62 -8.22
CA ILE A 188 -24.03 -3.35 -8.30
C ILE A 188 -24.37 -3.01 -9.75
N GLY A 189 -23.40 -3.11 -10.65
CA GLY A 189 -23.59 -2.78 -12.07
C GLY A 189 -22.28 -2.74 -12.84
N GLY A 190 -22.38 -2.59 -14.16
CA GLY A 190 -21.25 -2.46 -15.06
C GLY A 190 -21.65 -1.85 -16.40
N VAL A 191 -20.66 -1.30 -17.09
CA VAL A 191 -20.83 -0.60 -18.37
C VAL A 191 -19.77 -1.09 -19.34
N ASP A 192 -20.18 -1.41 -20.56
CA ASP A 192 -19.29 -1.62 -21.70
C ASP A 192 -18.78 -0.26 -22.18
N MET A 193 -17.50 -0.01 -21.97
CA MET A 193 -16.87 1.28 -22.28
C MET A 193 -16.39 1.36 -23.74
N ARG A 194 -16.39 0.24 -24.47
CA ARG A 194 -16.00 0.18 -25.90
C ARG A 194 -16.94 1.03 -26.77
N THR A 195 -18.20 1.20 -26.36
CA THR A 195 -19.17 2.05 -27.07
C THR A 195 -18.92 3.55 -26.89
N TYR A 196 -18.00 3.94 -25.99
CA TYR A 196 -17.71 5.33 -25.64
C TYR A 196 -16.33 5.81 -26.09
N ASN A 197 -15.64 5.06 -26.97
CA ASN A 197 -14.27 5.36 -27.41
C ASN A 197 -13.29 5.58 -26.23
N SER A 198 -13.47 4.80 -25.15
CA SER A 198 -12.60 4.82 -23.97
C SER A 198 -11.43 3.87 -24.14
N THR A 199 -10.33 4.12 -23.41
CA THR A 199 -9.24 3.15 -23.27
C THR A 199 -9.63 1.97 -22.38
N ALA A 200 -10.66 2.11 -21.55
CA ALA A 200 -11.26 1.01 -20.82
C ALA A 200 -12.20 0.21 -21.73
N SER A 201 -12.16 -1.11 -21.62
CA SER A 201 -13.12 -2.01 -22.26
C SER A 201 -14.37 -2.14 -21.39
N PHE A 202 -14.20 -2.29 -20.08
CA PHE A 202 -15.33 -2.38 -19.14
C PHE A 202 -15.03 -1.68 -17.83
N ILE A 203 -16.08 -1.13 -17.21
CA ILE A 203 -16.06 -0.68 -15.82
C ILE A 203 -17.19 -1.39 -15.09
N LEU A 204 -16.92 -1.91 -13.90
CA LEU A 204 -17.96 -2.51 -13.05
C LEU A 204 -17.72 -2.25 -11.56
N GLN A 205 -18.81 -2.36 -10.81
CA GLN A 205 -18.84 -2.12 -9.38
C GLN A 205 -19.53 -3.28 -8.64
N GLY A 206 -18.97 -3.64 -7.50
CA GLY A 206 -19.55 -4.56 -6.53
C GLY A 206 -19.47 -3.99 -5.12
N VAL A 207 -20.06 -4.70 -4.18
CA VAL A 207 -19.91 -4.46 -2.74
C VAL A 207 -19.47 -5.76 -2.09
N HIS A 208 -18.60 -5.69 -1.09
CA HIS A 208 -18.33 -6.78 -0.16
C HIS A 208 -18.76 -6.36 1.24
N THR A 209 -19.48 -7.23 1.95
CA THR A 209 -19.89 -6.98 3.32
C THR A 209 -19.02 -7.80 4.27
N THR A 210 -18.30 -7.15 5.18
CA THR A 210 -17.33 -7.86 6.02
C THR A 210 -18.00 -8.74 7.07
N LEU A 211 -17.41 -9.91 7.31
CA LEU A 211 -17.96 -10.94 8.20
C LEU A 211 -18.08 -10.48 9.67
N VAL A 212 -17.08 -9.75 10.17
CA VAL A 212 -16.95 -9.44 11.59
C VAL A 212 -17.72 -8.19 11.98
N TYR A 213 -17.72 -7.18 11.11
CA TYR A 213 -18.22 -5.84 11.43
C TYR A 213 -19.35 -5.39 10.51
N HIS A 214 -19.73 -6.19 9.51
CA HIS A 214 -20.85 -5.96 8.61
C HIS A 214 -20.84 -4.60 7.88
N TYR A 215 -19.65 -4.05 7.64
CA TYR A 215 -19.54 -2.85 6.81
C TYR A 215 -19.43 -3.21 5.34
N ASN A 216 -19.89 -2.28 4.50
CA ASN A 216 -19.86 -2.41 3.06
C ASN A 216 -18.61 -1.73 2.50
N ASP A 217 -17.78 -2.51 1.82
CA ASP A 217 -16.69 -2.00 1.01
C ASP A 217 -17.14 -1.98 -0.45
N THR A 218 -16.97 -0.84 -1.13
CA THR A 218 -17.23 -0.72 -2.56
C THR A 218 -16.03 -1.23 -3.33
N LEU A 219 -16.25 -2.22 -4.19
CA LEU A 219 -15.25 -2.76 -5.10
C LEU A 219 -15.46 -2.15 -6.49
N ASN A 220 -14.42 -1.61 -7.09
CA ASN A 220 -14.47 -1.03 -8.42
C ASN A 220 -13.43 -1.70 -9.31
N PHE A 221 -13.80 -1.97 -10.54
CA PHE A 221 -12.98 -2.70 -11.50
C PHE A 221 -12.96 -1.95 -12.82
N VAL A 222 -11.78 -1.86 -13.42
CA VAL A 222 -11.55 -1.32 -14.76
C VAL A 222 -10.77 -2.37 -15.53
N LEU A 223 -11.33 -2.83 -16.64
CA LEU A 223 -10.71 -3.79 -17.55
C LEU A 223 -10.25 -3.06 -18.81
N THR A 224 -9.02 -3.30 -19.24
CA THR A 224 -8.43 -2.75 -20.46
C THR A 224 -7.85 -3.90 -21.28
N ASP A 225 -8.22 -3.99 -22.56
CA ASP A 225 -7.53 -4.88 -23.49
C ASP A 225 -6.13 -4.31 -23.80
N ASP A 226 -5.10 -5.15 -23.70
CA ASP A 226 -3.74 -4.75 -24.07
C ASP A 226 -3.66 -4.65 -25.60
N MET A 227 -3.57 -3.43 -26.13
CA MET A 227 -3.49 -3.16 -27.58
C MET A 227 -2.15 -3.56 -28.23
N LYS A 228 -1.39 -4.51 -27.68
CA LYS A 228 -0.13 -4.91 -28.29
C LYS A 228 -0.39 -5.57 -29.65
N PRO A 229 0.25 -5.11 -30.74
CA PRO A 229 -0.03 -5.56 -32.10
C PRO A 229 0.56 -6.94 -32.45
N SER A 230 0.72 -7.86 -31.49
CA SER A 230 1.47 -9.10 -31.71
C SER A 230 0.67 -10.37 -31.43
N ILE A 231 0.22 -11.02 -32.52
CA ILE A 231 0.15 -12.48 -32.83
C ILE A 231 -0.51 -13.44 -31.81
N HIS A 232 -0.78 -13.04 -30.57
CA HIS A 232 -1.35 -13.85 -29.50
C HIS A 232 -2.75 -13.32 -29.09
N PRO A 233 -3.61 -14.17 -28.51
CA PRO A 233 -4.95 -13.77 -28.07
C PRO A 233 -4.88 -12.56 -27.13
N LEU A 234 -5.84 -11.65 -27.27
CA LEU A 234 -5.93 -10.39 -26.51
C LEU A 234 -5.74 -10.62 -25.01
N ASP A 235 -4.64 -10.11 -24.46
CA ASP A 235 -4.37 -10.08 -23.03
C ASP A 235 -5.20 -8.97 -22.38
N THR A 236 -5.60 -9.18 -21.12
CA THR A 236 -6.39 -8.19 -20.37
C THR A 236 -5.66 -7.75 -19.13
N THR A 237 -5.62 -6.44 -18.93
CA THR A 237 -5.22 -5.83 -17.67
C THR A 237 -6.48 -5.46 -16.87
N LEU A 238 -6.53 -5.89 -15.61
CA LEU A 238 -7.55 -5.53 -14.64
C LEU A 238 -6.94 -4.63 -13.58
N HIS A 239 -7.48 -3.42 -13.45
CA HIS A 239 -7.26 -2.55 -12.31
C HIS A 239 -8.46 -2.65 -11.37
N ALA A 240 -8.23 -3.08 -10.14
CA ALA A 240 -9.28 -3.23 -9.14
C ALA A 240 -8.94 -2.41 -7.90
N PHE A 241 -9.91 -1.68 -7.34
CA PHE A 241 -9.72 -0.98 -6.07
C PHE A 241 -10.92 -1.13 -5.15
N SER A 242 -10.64 -1.23 -3.85
CA SER A 242 -11.66 -1.33 -2.80
C SER A 242 -11.65 -0.06 -1.95
N ILE A 243 -12.83 0.50 -1.70
CA ILE A 243 -13.05 1.67 -0.86
C ILE A 243 -13.97 1.28 0.28
N SER A 244 -13.51 1.44 1.51
CA SER A 244 -14.39 1.25 2.66
C SER A 244 -15.36 2.41 2.80
N GLN A 245 -16.65 2.12 3.03
CA GLN A 245 -17.67 3.15 3.26
C GLN A 245 -17.71 3.64 4.71
N ILE A 246 -16.84 3.15 5.59
CA ILE A 246 -16.74 3.68 6.95
C ILE A 246 -15.78 4.88 6.97
N ALA A 247 -16.26 5.99 7.51
CA ALA A 247 -15.41 7.13 7.83
C ALA A 247 -14.32 6.71 8.82
N GLY A 248 -13.05 6.82 8.41
CA GLY A 248 -11.93 6.43 9.27
C GLY A 248 -11.53 4.95 9.19
N ALA A 249 -12.00 4.17 8.22
CA ALA A 249 -11.50 2.81 7.93
C ALA A 249 -10.09 2.79 7.30
N TYR A 250 -9.22 3.63 7.83
CA TYR A 250 -7.79 3.58 7.59
C TYR A 250 -7.25 2.36 8.35
N CYS A 251 -6.62 1.40 7.66
CA CYS A 251 -6.10 0.16 8.24
C CYS A 251 -7.17 -0.83 8.74
N ASP A 252 -8.07 -1.27 7.86
CA ASP A 252 -9.01 -2.38 8.09
C ASP A 252 -8.36 -3.78 8.16
N ASP A 253 -7.12 -3.90 8.68
CA ASP A 253 -6.31 -5.12 8.68
C ASP A 253 -6.16 -5.77 7.28
N GLY A 254 -6.12 -4.92 6.25
CA GLY A 254 -6.02 -5.34 4.86
C GLY A 254 -7.27 -6.06 4.36
N GLN A 255 -8.43 -5.82 4.97
CA GLN A 255 -9.68 -6.44 4.56
C GLN A 255 -10.04 -6.07 3.12
N ASN A 256 -9.86 -4.80 2.73
CA ASN A 256 -9.93 -4.36 1.33
C ASN A 256 -9.07 -5.20 0.37
N TYR A 257 -7.83 -5.51 0.75
CA TYR A 257 -6.95 -6.39 -0.04
C TYR A 257 -7.48 -7.83 -0.08
N LYS A 258 -7.91 -8.36 1.07
CA LYS A 258 -8.47 -9.72 1.17
C LYS A 258 -9.73 -9.87 0.30
N ASN A 259 -10.58 -8.84 0.26
CA ASN A 259 -11.80 -8.83 -0.55
C ASN A 259 -11.45 -8.91 -2.05
N LEU A 260 -10.50 -8.09 -2.50
CA LEU A 260 -10.07 -8.12 -3.90
C LEU A 260 -9.39 -9.45 -4.25
N VAL A 261 -8.42 -9.90 -3.47
CA VAL A 261 -7.71 -11.15 -3.75
C VAL A 261 -8.62 -12.38 -3.66
N GLY A 262 -9.56 -12.40 -2.70
CA GLY A 262 -10.54 -13.45 -2.54
C GLY A 262 -11.43 -13.60 -3.77
N LEU A 263 -11.92 -12.47 -4.31
CA LEU A 263 -12.71 -12.45 -5.54
C LEU A 263 -11.88 -12.93 -6.75
N ILE A 264 -10.66 -12.42 -6.92
CA ILE A 264 -9.81 -12.72 -8.09
C ILE A 264 -9.30 -14.17 -8.10
N LYS A 265 -8.95 -14.73 -6.93
CA LYS A 265 -8.58 -16.16 -6.82
C LYS A 265 -9.70 -17.11 -7.27
N GLY A 266 -10.95 -16.65 -7.25
CA GLY A 266 -12.09 -17.40 -7.80
C GLY A 266 -12.11 -17.44 -9.33
N LEU A 267 -11.44 -16.52 -10.01
CA LEU A 267 -11.48 -16.37 -11.48
C LEU A 267 -10.43 -17.22 -12.20
N SER A 268 -9.36 -17.62 -11.50
CA SER A 268 -8.27 -18.44 -12.01
C SER A 268 -8.52 -19.96 -11.91
N LYS A 269 -9.69 -20.36 -11.39
CA LYS A 269 -10.20 -21.73 -11.45
C LYS A 269 -11.14 -21.90 -12.62
#